data_AF-A0AAV9NPX7-F1
#
_entry.id   AF-A0AAV9NPX7-F1
#
_cell.length_a   1.000
_cell.length_b   1.000
_cell.length_c   1.000
_cell.angle_alpha   90.00
_cell.angle_beta   90.00
_cell.angle_gamma   90.00
#
_symmetry.space_group_name_H-M   'P 1'
#
loop_
_entity.id
_entity.type
_entity.pdbx_description
1 polymer ?
#
loop_
_entity_poly.entity_id
_entity_poly.type
_entity_poly.pdbx_seq_one_letter_code
_entity_poly.pdbx_strand_id
1 'polypeptide(L)'
;MIDAASALLSTLDMAVVPSATENGNDAPPNSHATGANIPVHLLSDGQRSAFEFFLGFYAFTFVNATATFGLTPQTANMIHRIPFMFPPHGNKLKFLRGCEDWTMLIILDIVILRDWKEKALQAGRLSIRELNSRAALIEEKLQEGITRSSLSKTSATAADDNNRRRSTTPSTPPTPSLPSEIFEEEVRMMTSSFIHGALVFLNVVVSGFYPNITEIKSSVLETLTALEYMRARSVVNIPSWPYFVAGCLAQETEYPRFRALVTPFVPGKVPLVMTMWSLEVLEECWKVRASQPEEQETCSWVTAMKNRGTRYLLL
;
A
#
# COMPACT_ATOMS: atom_id res chain seq x y z
N MET A 1 -6.60 -15.80 -14.49
CA MET A 1 -5.53 -15.37 -13.55
C MET A 1 -5.89 -15.69 -12.10
N ILE A 2 -7.15 -15.46 -11.68
CA ILE A 2 -7.66 -15.80 -10.33
C ILE A 2 -7.58 -17.32 -10.07
N ASP A 3 -7.93 -18.16 -11.05
CA ASP A 3 -7.92 -19.63 -10.87
C ASP A 3 -6.52 -20.22 -10.68
N ALA A 4 -5.50 -19.64 -11.33
CA ALA A 4 -4.11 -20.08 -11.17
C ALA A 4 -3.53 -19.70 -9.80
N ALA A 5 -3.85 -18.51 -9.31
CA ALA A 5 -3.51 -18.08 -7.95
C ALA A 5 -4.28 -18.89 -6.90
N SER A 6 -5.56 -19.20 -7.16
CA SER A 6 -6.36 -20.08 -6.29
C SER A 6 -5.80 -21.51 -6.24
N ALA A 7 -5.33 -22.07 -7.36
CA ALA A 7 -4.70 -23.39 -7.41
C ALA A 7 -3.35 -23.43 -6.65
N LEU A 8 -2.54 -22.36 -6.75
CA LEU A 8 -1.31 -22.18 -5.98
C LEU A 8 -1.57 -22.04 -4.47
N LEU A 9 -2.72 -21.46 -4.09
CA LEU A 9 -3.11 -21.34 -2.69
C LEU A 9 -3.75 -22.64 -2.18
N SER A 10 -4.55 -23.35 -2.96
CA SER A 10 -5.11 -24.66 -2.58
C SER A 10 -4.04 -25.74 -2.39
N THR A 11 -2.93 -25.67 -3.13
CA THR A 11 -1.77 -26.55 -2.92
C THR A 11 -1.06 -26.30 -1.58
N LEU A 12 -1.19 -25.10 -1.00
CA LEU A 12 -0.73 -24.82 0.37
C LEU A 12 -1.68 -25.39 1.44
N ASP A 13 -2.99 -25.53 1.16
CA ASP A 13 -3.96 -26.13 2.10
C ASP A 13 -3.84 -27.66 2.19
N MET A 14 -3.60 -28.34 1.06
CA MET A 14 -3.48 -29.79 1.01
C MET A 14 -2.31 -30.35 1.82
N ALA A 15 -1.39 -29.49 2.24
CA ALA A 15 -0.21 -29.85 3.00
C ALA A 15 -0.30 -29.48 4.49
N VAL A 16 -1.47 -29.02 4.96
CA VAL A 16 -1.75 -28.68 6.38
C VAL A 16 -2.74 -29.66 7.04
N VAL A 17 -3.33 -30.60 6.30
CA VAL A 17 -4.24 -31.60 6.89
C VAL A 17 -3.43 -32.78 7.46
N PRO A 18 -3.49 -33.08 8.77
CA PRO A 18 -2.92 -34.31 9.29
C PRO A 18 -3.78 -35.48 8.84
N SER A 19 -3.17 -36.46 8.18
CA SER A 19 -3.80 -37.75 7.87
C SER A 19 -4.13 -38.47 9.18
N ALA A 20 -5.43 -38.64 9.46
CA ALA A 20 -5.90 -39.52 10.51
C ALA A 20 -5.81 -40.98 10.05
N THR A 21 -4.97 -41.78 10.71
CA THR A 21 -5.19 -43.22 10.92
C THR A 21 -4.40 -43.68 12.13
N GLU A 22 -5.09 -44.35 13.05
CA GLU A 22 -4.62 -44.97 14.29
C GLU A 22 -3.62 -46.11 14.06
N ASN A 23 -2.57 -46.20 14.89
CA ASN A 23 -2.28 -47.35 15.78
C ASN A 23 -0.83 -47.35 16.33
N GLY A 24 -0.71 -47.44 17.65
CA GLY A 24 0.27 -48.29 18.36
C GLY A 24 1.74 -47.85 18.51
N ASN A 25 2.09 -47.55 19.77
CA ASN A 25 3.38 -47.73 20.47
C ASN A 25 4.55 -46.71 20.33
N ASP A 26 4.85 -46.09 21.48
CA ASP A 26 6.15 -45.77 22.10
C ASP A 26 7.29 -45.12 21.29
N ALA A 27 7.45 -43.79 21.44
CA ALA A 27 8.72 -43.05 21.62
C ALA A 27 8.46 -41.52 21.55
N PRO A 28 9.28 -40.64 22.20
CA PRO A 28 8.96 -39.21 22.31
C PRO A 28 9.21 -38.48 20.97
N PRO A 29 8.40 -37.45 20.62
CA PRO A 29 8.48 -36.83 19.32
C PRO A 29 9.63 -35.81 19.27
N ASN A 30 10.62 -36.07 18.43
CA ASN A 30 11.52 -35.03 17.94
C ASN A 30 10.71 -34.06 17.07
N SER A 31 10.81 -32.78 17.42
CA SER A 31 10.25 -31.65 16.71
C SER A 31 10.82 -31.54 15.30
N HIS A 32 10.07 -31.99 14.30
CA HIS A 32 10.25 -31.56 12.92
C HIS A 32 8.95 -30.94 12.43
N ALA A 33 8.99 -29.62 12.33
CA ALA A 33 7.96 -28.81 11.67
C ALA A 33 7.80 -29.30 10.23
N THR A 34 6.69 -29.98 9.94
CA THR A 34 6.27 -30.32 8.58
C THR A 34 5.65 -29.09 7.94
N GLY A 35 6.53 -28.18 7.51
CA GLY A 35 6.19 -27.11 6.58
C GLY A 35 6.07 -27.68 5.17
N ALA A 36 4.90 -27.49 4.56
CA ALA A 36 4.61 -27.77 3.16
C ALA A 36 5.61 -27.07 2.22
N ASN A 37 6.68 -27.75 1.83
CA ASN A 37 7.59 -27.25 0.80
C ASN A 37 6.96 -27.53 -0.56
N ILE A 38 6.44 -26.50 -1.23
CA ILE A 38 6.49 -26.45 -2.70
C ILE A 38 7.93 -26.85 -3.05
N PRO A 39 8.19 -27.79 -3.98
CA PRO A 39 9.55 -28.18 -4.29
C PRO A 39 10.21 -27.09 -5.15
N VAL A 40 10.39 -25.90 -4.57
CA VAL A 40 11.13 -24.76 -5.13
C VAL A 40 12.60 -25.17 -5.39
N HIS A 41 13.07 -26.24 -4.72
CA HIS A 41 14.37 -26.85 -4.95
C HIS A 41 14.49 -27.59 -6.30
N LEU A 42 13.36 -28.00 -6.91
CA LEU A 42 13.32 -28.63 -8.24
C LEU A 42 13.24 -27.62 -9.39
N LEU A 43 13.00 -26.35 -9.06
CA LEU A 43 12.97 -25.27 -10.04
C LEU A 43 14.38 -24.88 -10.45
N SER A 44 14.58 -24.60 -11.74
CA SER A 44 15.79 -23.92 -12.19
C SER A 44 15.89 -22.53 -11.54
N ASP A 45 17.09 -21.94 -11.49
CA ASP A 45 17.29 -20.62 -10.88
C ASP A 45 16.42 -19.54 -11.54
N GLY A 46 16.20 -19.65 -12.87
CA GLY A 46 15.29 -18.78 -13.60
C GLY A 46 13.81 -18.97 -13.20
N GLN A 47 13.37 -20.21 -13.01
CA GLN A 47 12.01 -20.52 -12.56
C GLN A 47 11.77 -20.08 -11.11
N ARG A 48 12.77 -20.23 -10.23
CA ARG A 48 12.71 -19.74 -8.84
C ARG A 48 12.58 -18.22 -8.80
N SER A 49 13.42 -17.51 -9.56
CA SER A 49 13.38 -16.05 -9.65
C SER A 49 12.04 -15.56 -10.20
N ALA A 50 11.53 -16.19 -11.26
CA ALA A 50 10.21 -15.87 -11.81
C ALA A 50 9.09 -16.13 -10.79
N PHE A 51 9.13 -17.25 -10.08
CA PHE A 51 8.15 -17.58 -9.04
C PHE A 51 8.13 -16.52 -7.93
N GLU A 52 9.30 -16.12 -7.41
CA GLU A 52 9.40 -15.08 -6.38
C GLU A 52 8.88 -13.73 -6.86
N PHE A 53 9.20 -13.35 -8.10
CA PHE A 53 8.69 -12.13 -8.74
C PHE A 53 7.16 -12.14 -8.82
N PHE A 54 6.56 -13.20 -9.36
CA PHE A 54 5.11 -13.30 -9.51
C PHE A 54 4.40 -13.37 -8.16
N LEU A 55 5.02 -14.01 -7.17
CA LEU A 55 4.47 -14.07 -5.81
C LEU A 55 4.45 -12.69 -5.15
N GLY A 56 5.53 -11.92 -5.28
CA GLY A 56 5.58 -10.53 -4.80
C GLY A 56 4.55 -9.64 -5.51
N PHE A 57 4.42 -9.78 -6.83
CA PHE A 57 3.44 -9.04 -7.62
C PHE A 57 2.00 -9.37 -7.23
N TYR A 58 1.71 -10.66 -7.01
CA TYR A 58 0.41 -11.11 -6.53
C TYR A 58 0.09 -10.51 -5.17
N ALA A 59 1.01 -10.60 -4.20
CA ALA A 59 0.78 -10.10 -2.86
C ALA A 59 0.56 -8.58 -2.82
N PHE A 60 1.36 -7.81 -3.58
CA PHE A 60 1.14 -6.37 -3.77
C PHE A 60 -0.24 -6.07 -4.37
N THR A 61 -0.60 -6.79 -5.44
CA THR A 61 -1.89 -6.62 -6.13
C THR A 61 -3.05 -6.97 -5.21
N PHE A 62 -2.93 -8.04 -4.43
CA PHE A 62 -3.91 -8.48 -3.47
C PHE A 62 -4.18 -7.41 -2.41
N VAL A 63 -3.13 -6.86 -1.80
CA VAL A 63 -3.25 -5.81 -0.78
C VAL A 63 -3.95 -4.56 -1.35
N ASN A 64 -3.50 -4.05 -2.50
CA ASN A 64 -4.13 -2.88 -3.12
C ASN A 64 -5.59 -3.15 -3.55
N ALA A 65 -5.89 -4.34 -4.08
CA ALA A 65 -7.24 -4.74 -4.46
C ALA A 65 -8.18 -4.76 -3.23
N THR A 66 -7.74 -5.40 -2.16
CA THR A 66 -8.53 -5.56 -0.93
C THR A 66 -8.67 -4.24 -0.15
N ALA A 67 -7.66 -3.38 -0.17
CA ALA A 67 -7.76 -2.01 0.34
C ALA A 67 -8.79 -1.18 -0.45
N THR A 68 -8.79 -1.33 -1.78
CA THR A 68 -9.71 -0.59 -2.65
C THR A 68 -11.14 -1.10 -2.52
N PHE A 69 -11.36 -2.41 -2.67
CA PHE A 69 -12.68 -3.02 -2.84
C PHE A 69 -13.25 -3.69 -1.59
N GLY A 70 -12.45 -3.86 -0.54
CA GLY A 70 -12.81 -4.67 0.63
C GLY A 70 -12.53 -6.16 0.43
N LEU A 71 -12.75 -6.95 1.48
CA LEU A 71 -12.60 -8.41 1.44
C LEU A 71 -13.89 -9.08 0.96
N THR A 72 -13.72 -10.07 0.09
CA THR A 72 -14.72 -11.10 -0.19
C THR A 72 -14.49 -12.31 0.73
N PRO A 73 -15.50 -13.19 0.92
CA PRO A 73 -15.32 -14.42 1.71
C PRO A 73 -14.12 -15.27 1.26
N GLN A 74 -13.85 -15.32 -0.05
CA GLN A 74 -12.71 -16.05 -0.61
C GLN A 74 -11.38 -15.39 -0.24
N THR A 75 -11.26 -14.07 -0.39
CA THR A 75 -10.02 -13.34 -0.06
C THR A 75 -9.77 -13.29 1.45
N ALA A 76 -10.82 -13.34 2.28
CA ALA A 76 -10.67 -13.39 3.72
C ALA A 76 -9.92 -14.65 4.18
N ASN A 77 -10.13 -15.79 3.51
CA ASN A 77 -9.37 -17.02 3.81
C ASN A 77 -7.89 -16.92 3.41
N MET A 78 -7.58 -16.08 2.43
CA MET A 78 -6.21 -15.89 1.91
C MET A 78 -5.41 -14.87 2.73
N ILE A 79 -6.07 -14.04 3.54
CA ILE A 79 -5.43 -12.90 4.23
C ILE A 79 -4.30 -13.32 5.15
N HIS A 80 -4.47 -14.42 5.87
CA HIS A 80 -3.48 -14.95 6.80
C HIS A 80 -2.23 -15.49 6.10
N ARG A 81 -2.27 -15.70 4.78
CA ARG A 81 -1.14 -16.22 3.99
C ARG A 81 -0.21 -15.11 3.49
N ILE A 82 -0.73 -13.90 3.35
CA ILE A 82 0.01 -12.76 2.81
C ILE A 82 1.21 -12.37 3.70
N PRO A 83 1.11 -12.33 5.04
CA PRO A 83 2.27 -12.05 5.88
C PRO A 83 3.44 -13.01 5.68
N PHE A 84 3.17 -14.29 5.41
CA PHE A 84 4.23 -15.27 5.14
C PHE A 84 4.95 -15.03 3.81
N MET A 85 4.35 -14.29 2.88
CA MET A 85 4.98 -13.90 1.62
C MET A 85 5.96 -12.72 1.79
N PHE A 86 5.78 -11.95 2.87
CA PHE A 86 6.60 -10.79 3.27
C PHE A 86 7.32 -11.09 4.59
N PRO A 87 8.42 -11.87 4.56
CA PRO A 87 9.15 -12.20 5.78
C PRO A 87 9.58 -10.92 6.52
N PRO A 88 9.69 -10.96 7.86
CA PRO A 88 10.22 -9.83 8.63
C PRO A 88 11.60 -9.44 8.09
N HIS A 89 11.80 -8.14 7.84
CA HIS A 89 13.00 -7.58 7.18
C HIS A 89 13.18 -7.95 5.70
N GLY A 90 12.13 -8.46 5.05
CA GLY A 90 12.08 -8.62 3.60
C GLY A 90 12.15 -7.27 2.87
N ASN A 91 12.73 -7.31 1.67
CA ASN A 91 12.86 -6.19 0.75
C ASN A 91 12.37 -6.57 -0.66
N LYS A 92 11.43 -7.53 -0.74
CA LYS A 92 10.96 -8.06 -2.02
C LYS A 92 10.23 -6.99 -2.82
N LEU A 93 9.34 -6.22 -2.17
CA LEU A 93 8.63 -5.12 -2.82
C LEU A 93 9.52 -3.91 -3.03
N LYS A 94 10.55 -3.73 -2.19
CA LYS A 94 11.54 -2.67 -2.40
C LYS A 94 12.17 -2.80 -3.77
N PHE A 95 12.62 -3.99 -4.16
CA PHE A 95 13.21 -4.21 -5.49
C PHE A 95 12.18 -4.37 -6.61
N LEU A 96 11.01 -4.95 -6.32
CA LEU A 96 10.00 -5.22 -7.34
C LEU A 96 9.18 -3.98 -7.72
N ARG A 97 8.88 -3.14 -6.74
CA ARG A 97 7.96 -2.01 -6.86
C ARG A 97 8.57 -0.68 -6.47
N GLY A 98 9.64 -0.67 -5.68
CA GLY A 98 10.13 0.56 -5.06
C GLY A 98 9.42 0.88 -3.75
N CYS A 99 8.72 -0.07 -3.10
CA CYS A 99 7.98 0.21 -1.85
C CYS A 99 8.42 -0.76 -0.76
N GLU A 100 8.69 -0.29 0.45
CA GLU A 100 9.09 -1.16 1.56
C GLU A 100 7.95 -2.12 1.96
N ASP A 101 8.29 -3.41 2.10
CA ASP A 101 7.34 -4.51 2.32
C ASP A 101 6.39 -4.27 3.52
N TRP A 102 6.92 -3.70 4.61
CA TRP A 102 6.16 -3.42 5.82
C TRP A 102 4.98 -2.46 5.59
N THR A 103 5.09 -1.56 4.61
CA THR A 103 4.02 -0.59 4.31
C THR A 103 2.78 -1.31 3.80
N MET A 104 2.97 -2.34 2.96
CA MET A 104 1.86 -3.16 2.47
C MET A 104 1.25 -4.03 3.58
N LEU A 105 2.06 -4.50 4.53
CA LEU A 105 1.56 -5.22 5.70
C LEU A 105 0.69 -4.33 6.58
N ILE A 106 1.04 -3.05 6.75
CA ILE A 106 0.19 -2.11 7.49
C ILE A 106 -1.11 -1.81 6.71
N ILE A 107 -1.05 -1.64 5.39
CA ILE A 107 -2.28 -1.49 4.58
C ILE A 107 -3.17 -2.73 4.75
N LEU A 108 -2.58 -3.93 4.82
CA LEU A 108 -3.31 -5.15 5.12
C LEU A 108 -3.92 -5.14 6.53
N ASP A 109 -3.21 -4.66 7.55
CA ASP A 109 -3.75 -4.47 8.91
C ASP A 109 -4.98 -3.55 8.89
N ILE A 110 -4.98 -2.47 8.08
CA ILE A 110 -6.13 -1.57 7.92
C ILE A 110 -7.30 -2.30 7.23
N VAL A 111 -7.03 -3.12 6.22
CA VAL A 111 -8.04 -3.98 5.57
C VAL A 111 -8.69 -4.94 6.57
N ILE A 112 -7.88 -5.59 7.42
CA ILE A 112 -8.36 -6.47 8.49
C ILE A 112 -9.22 -5.69 9.48
N LEU A 113 -8.79 -4.48 9.87
CA LEU A 113 -9.54 -3.62 10.77
C LEU A 113 -10.90 -3.23 10.18
N ARG A 114 -10.94 -2.88 8.90
CA ARG A 114 -12.18 -2.56 8.17
C ARG A 114 -13.16 -3.73 8.18
N ASP A 115 -12.71 -4.93 7.79
CA ASP A 115 -13.56 -6.13 7.78
C ASP A 115 -14.06 -6.49 9.18
N TRP A 116 -13.20 -6.38 10.20
CA TRP A 116 -13.61 -6.55 11.59
C TRP A 116 -14.67 -5.51 12.01
N LYS A 117 -14.49 -4.23 11.65
CA LYS A 117 -15.45 -3.15 11.95
C LYS A 117 -16.80 -3.44 11.31
N GLU A 118 -16.81 -3.82 10.02
CA GLU A 118 -18.03 -4.17 9.28
C GLU A 118 -18.77 -5.36 9.93
N LYS A 119 -18.05 -6.43 10.28
CA LYS A 119 -18.61 -7.60 10.98
C LYS A 119 -19.11 -7.28 12.39
N ALA A 120 -18.38 -6.46 13.15
CA ALA A 120 -18.77 -6.05 14.50
C ALA A 120 -20.01 -5.18 14.49
N LEU A 121 -20.13 -4.29 13.49
CA LEU A 121 -21.30 -3.46 13.27
C LEU A 121 -22.54 -4.32 12.93
N GLN A 122 -22.40 -5.27 12.00
CA GLN A 122 -23.47 -6.20 11.62
C GLN A 122 -23.96 -7.05 12.79
N ALA A 123 -23.04 -7.46 13.67
CA ALA A 123 -23.37 -8.22 14.87
C ALA A 123 -23.83 -7.35 16.06
N GLY A 124 -23.97 -6.02 15.89
CA GLY A 124 -24.41 -5.10 16.96
C GLY A 124 -23.45 -4.99 18.15
N ARG A 125 -22.18 -5.37 17.97
CA ARG A 125 -21.16 -5.47 19.03
C ARG A 125 -19.98 -4.52 18.81
N LEU A 126 -20.15 -3.50 17.97
CA LEU A 126 -19.08 -2.55 17.69
C LEU A 126 -18.81 -1.69 18.93
N SER A 127 -17.61 -1.85 19.50
CA SER A 127 -17.11 -0.96 20.55
C SER A 127 -16.23 0.12 19.90
N ILE A 128 -16.64 1.38 20.04
CA ILE A 128 -15.86 2.53 19.54
C ILE A 128 -14.50 2.61 20.24
N ARG A 129 -14.45 2.29 21.54
CA ARG A 129 -13.19 2.24 22.28
C ARG A 129 -12.23 1.21 21.70
N GLU A 130 -12.72 0.02 21.36
CA GLU A 130 -11.89 -1.03 20.76
C GLU A 130 -11.45 -0.66 19.35
N LEU A 131 -12.33 -0.06 18.55
CA LEU A 131 -12.00 0.46 17.22
C LEU A 131 -10.84 1.46 17.28
N ASN A 132 -10.95 2.46 18.18
CA ASN A 132 -9.92 3.47 18.35
C ASN A 132 -8.60 2.88 18.88
N SER A 133 -8.67 1.92 19.82
CA SER A 133 -7.49 1.23 20.33
C SER A 133 -6.74 0.47 19.23
N ARG A 134 -7.45 -0.26 18.37
CA ARG A 134 -6.83 -0.96 17.24
C ARG A 134 -6.27 -0.01 16.19
N ALA A 135 -6.99 1.08 15.91
CA ALA A 135 -6.53 2.09 14.97
C ALA A 135 -5.25 2.80 15.46
N ALA A 136 -5.17 3.15 16.74
CA ALA A 136 -4.00 3.80 17.33
C ALA A 136 -2.72 2.97 17.19
N LEU A 137 -2.81 1.64 17.35
CA LEU A 137 -1.67 0.74 17.14
C LEU A 137 -1.18 0.72 15.68
N ILE A 138 -2.09 0.89 14.72
CA ILE A 138 -1.74 0.96 13.29
C ILE A 138 -1.15 2.33 12.97
N GLU A 139 -1.75 3.39 13.49
CA GLU A 139 -1.29 4.77 13.34
C GLU A 139 0.12 4.97 13.89
N GLU A 140 0.41 4.42 15.08
CA GLU A 140 1.76 4.45 15.69
C GLU A 140 2.81 3.87 14.74
N LYS A 141 2.55 2.68 14.15
CA LYS A 141 3.46 2.06 13.17
C LYS A 141 3.68 2.93 11.92
N LEU A 142 2.63 3.61 11.42
CA LEU A 142 2.74 4.53 10.29
C LEU A 142 3.62 5.74 10.65
N GLN A 143 3.45 6.28 11.85
CA GLN A 143 4.18 7.45 12.33
C GLN A 143 5.65 7.15 12.64
N GLU A 144 5.94 5.96 13.18
CA GLU A 144 7.29 5.44 13.29
C GLU A 144 7.97 5.33 11.92
N GLY A 145 7.24 4.87 10.90
CA GLY A 145 7.73 4.79 9.52
C GLY A 145 8.06 6.15 8.90
N ILE A 146 7.20 7.16 9.11
CA ILE A 146 7.46 8.55 8.70
C ILE A 146 8.73 9.08 9.38
N THR A 147 8.86 8.86 10.69
CA THR A 147 10.01 9.29 11.48
C THR A 147 11.30 8.63 11.02
N ARG A 148 11.27 7.33 10.72
CA ARG A 148 12.42 6.59 10.17
C ARG A 148 12.86 7.13 8.82
N SER A 149 11.89 7.44 7.95
CA SER A 149 12.15 8.00 6.61
C SER A 149 12.73 9.42 6.66
N SER A 150 12.33 10.24 7.64
CA SER A 150 12.85 11.60 7.82
C SER A 150 14.27 11.61 8.43
N LEU A 151 14.54 10.74 9.40
CA LEU A 151 15.87 10.62 10.02
C LEU A 151 16.95 10.16 9.03
N SER A 152 16.59 9.27 8.10
CA SER A 152 17.46 8.80 7.02
C SER A 152 17.90 9.92 6.06
N LYS A 153 17.09 10.99 5.89
CA LYS A 153 17.49 12.19 5.13
C LYS A 153 18.57 12.99 5.83
N THR A 154 18.42 13.18 7.15
CA THR A 154 19.27 14.08 7.94
C THR A 154 20.68 13.53 8.16
N SER A 155 20.84 12.20 8.22
CA SER A 155 22.17 11.58 8.31
C SER A 155 22.98 11.72 7.01
N ALA A 156 22.32 11.67 5.85
CA ALA A 156 22.96 11.90 4.55
C ALA A 156 23.40 13.37 4.38
N THR A 157 22.60 14.34 4.84
CA THR A 157 22.95 15.77 4.73
C THR A 157 23.96 16.25 5.78
N ALA A 158 23.97 15.68 6.98
CA ALA A 158 24.93 16.04 8.03
C ALA A 158 26.37 15.57 7.73
N ALA A 159 26.54 14.48 6.99
CA ALA A 159 27.84 14.03 6.49
C ALA A 159 28.42 15.00 5.43
N ASP A 160 27.55 15.55 4.58
CA ASP A 160 27.94 16.56 3.58
C ASP A 160 28.24 17.93 4.21
N ASP A 161 27.46 18.39 5.19
CA ASP A 161 27.66 19.70 5.83
C ASP A 161 28.94 19.76 6.70
N ASN A 162 29.33 18.66 7.35
CA ASN A 162 30.59 18.59 8.09
C ASN A 162 31.82 18.64 7.16
N ASN A 163 31.69 18.17 5.91
CA ASN A 163 32.75 18.28 4.91
C ASN A 163 32.77 19.67 4.24
N ARG A 164 31.63 20.36 4.17
CA ARG A 164 31.49 21.69 3.57
C ARG A 164 31.97 22.83 4.46
N ARG A 165 31.94 22.66 5.79
CA ARG A 165 32.49 23.66 6.75
C ARG A 165 34.02 23.71 6.82
N ARG A 166 34.74 22.80 6.15
CA ARG A 166 36.21 22.79 6.13
C ARG A 166 36.81 23.33 4.82
N SER A 167 35.99 23.67 3.82
CA SER A 167 36.45 24.12 2.49
C SER A 167 35.91 25.51 2.14
N THR A 168 36.71 26.53 2.42
CA THR A 168 36.57 27.89 1.88
C THR A 168 37.05 27.93 0.42
N THR A 169 36.25 27.42 -0.52
CA THR A 169 36.46 27.67 -1.97
C THR A 169 35.13 27.78 -2.71
N PRO A 170 34.91 28.80 -3.57
CA PRO A 170 33.69 28.93 -4.33
C PRO A 170 33.66 27.96 -5.52
N SER A 171 32.44 27.52 -5.88
CA SER A 171 32.05 26.83 -7.12
C SER A 171 32.60 25.42 -7.36
N THR A 172 31.82 24.42 -6.94
CA THR A 172 31.85 23.07 -7.53
C THR A 172 30.46 22.75 -8.09
N PRO A 173 30.32 22.23 -9.33
CA PRO A 173 29.03 21.81 -9.89
C PRO A 173 28.43 20.66 -9.07
N PRO A 174 27.09 20.44 -9.14
CA PRO A 174 26.46 19.33 -8.43
C PRO A 174 27.06 18.00 -8.88
N THR A 175 27.64 17.27 -7.93
CA THR A 175 28.18 15.92 -8.12
C THR A 175 27.04 14.99 -8.57
N PRO A 176 27.19 14.21 -9.64
CA PRO A 176 26.18 13.23 -10.03
C PRO A 176 26.04 12.15 -8.95
N SER A 177 24.83 12.01 -8.40
CA SER A 177 24.47 10.99 -7.41
C SER A 177 24.69 9.57 -7.96
N LEU A 178 25.14 8.66 -7.10
CA LEU A 178 25.38 7.27 -7.49
C LEU A 178 24.06 6.55 -7.85
N PRO A 179 24.05 5.59 -8.79
CA PRO A 179 22.82 4.85 -9.17
C PRO A 179 22.07 4.21 -8.00
N SER A 180 22.78 3.77 -6.95
CA SER A 180 22.17 3.21 -5.74
C SER A 180 21.43 4.27 -4.91
N GLU A 181 21.93 5.51 -4.86
CA GLU A 181 21.31 6.59 -4.07
C GLU A 181 20.02 7.07 -4.73
N ILE A 182 19.98 7.09 -6.07
CA ILE A 182 18.77 7.41 -6.84
C ILE A 182 17.69 6.37 -6.56
N PHE A 183 18.03 5.08 -6.62
CA PHE A 183 17.07 4.01 -6.34
C PHE A 183 16.52 4.08 -4.90
N GLU A 184 17.37 4.31 -3.91
CA GLU A 184 16.94 4.45 -2.51
C GLU A 184 16.05 5.69 -2.29
N GLU A 185 16.33 6.80 -2.96
CA GLU A 185 15.48 8.00 -2.94
C GLU A 185 14.10 7.70 -3.54
N GLU A 186 14.04 7.00 -4.68
CA GLU A 186 12.78 6.59 -5.31
C GLU A 186 11.99 5.65 -4.40
N VAL A 187 12.66 4.67 -3.78
CA VAL A 187 12.04 3.78 -2.80
C VAL A 187 11.42 4.57 -1.66
N ARG A 188 12.14 5.56 -1.15
CA ARG A 188 11.68 6.41 -0.05
C ARG A 188 10.48 7.27 -0.45
N MET A 189 10.49 7.86 -1.64
CA MET A 189 9.38 8.67 -2.14
C MET A 189 8.10 7.85 -2.32
N MET A 190 8.23 6.66 -2.91
CA MET A 190 7.09 5.77 -3.09
C MET A 190 6.57 5.26 -1.75
N THR A 191 7.45 4.81 -0.86
CA THR A 191 7.08 4.35 0.49
C THR A 191 6.37 5.46 1.27
N SER A 192 6.91 6.69 1.25
CA SER A 192 6.27 7.86 1.88
C SER A 192 4.87 8.12 1.32
N SER A 193 4.70 8.03 -0.01
CA SER A 193 3.38 8.20 -0.64
C SER A 193 2.38 7.15 -0.16
N PHE A 194 2.79 5.88 -0.04
CA PHE A 194 1.92 4.82 0.49
C PHE A 194 1.60 4.99 1.97
N ILE A 195 2.54 5.44 2.79
CA ILE A 195 2.31 5.67 4.22
C ILE A 195 1.24 6.75 4.43
N HIS A 196 1.36 7.91 3.76
CA HIS A 196 0.36 8.98 3.90
C HIS A 196 -1.00 8.56 3.30
N GLY A 197 -1.01 7.82 2.18
CA GLY A 197 -2.24 7.25 1.64
C GLY A 197 -2.91 6.24 2.60
N ALA A 198 -2.10 5.45 3.32
CA ALA A 198 -2.58 4.53 4.34
C ALA A 198 -3.18 5.27 5.56
N LEU A 199 -2.61 6.41 5.97
CA LEU A 199 -3.21 7.26 7.01
C LEU A 199 -4.59 7.79 6.60
N VAL A 200 -4.75 8.25 5.35
CA VAL A 200 -6.08 8.62 4.82
C VAL A 200 -7.03 7.44 4.92
N PHE A 201 -6.60 6.26 4.47
CA PHE A 201 -7.44 5.05 4.51
C PHE A 201 -7.82 4.65 5.94
N LEU A 202 -6.89 4.70 6.89
CA LEU A 202 -7.15 4.41 8.30
C LEU A 202 -8.18 5.38 8.90
N ASN A 203 -8.00 6.69 8.66
CA ASN A 203 -8.92 7.72 9.13
C ASN A 203 -10.34 7.53 8.58
N VAL A 204 -10.46 7.12 7.31
CA VAL A 204 -11.74 6.77 6.70
C VAL A 204 -12.33 5.50 7.30
N VAL A 205 -11.52 4.48 7.56
CA VAL A 205 -11.98 3.24 8.20
C VAL A 205 -12.51 3.51 9.60
N VAL A 206 -11.90 4.42 10.37
CA VAL A 206 -12.36 4.77 11.71
C VAL A 206 -13.60 5.68 11.64
N SER A 207 -13.47 6.82 10.98
CA SER A 207 -14.43 7.94 11.07
C SER A 207 -15.50 7.95 9.96
N GLY A 208 -15.31 7.19 8.89
CA GLY A 208 -16.15 7.22 7.69
C GLY A 208 -15.64 8.17 6.61
N PHE A 209 -16.33 8.19 5.47
CA PHE A 209 -16.00 9.03 4.32
C PHE A 209 -16.49 10.48 4.50
N TYR A 210 -15.89 11.19 5.44
CA TYR A 210 -16.19 12.60 5.74
C TYR A 210 -14.98 13.50 5.47
N PRO A 211 -14.86 14.11 4.27
CA PRO A 211 -13.74 14.96 3.90
C PRO A 211 -13.50 16.16 4.84
N ASN A 212 -14.52 16.55 5.60
CA ASN A 212 -14.45 17.71 6.48
C ASN A 212 -13.73 17.48 7.82
N ILE A 213 -13.48 16.21 8.18
CA ILE A 213 -12.75 15.82 9.38
C ILE A 213 -11.29 16.28 9.28
N THR A 214 -10.79 16.92 10.34
CA THR A 214 -9.46 17.55 10.38
C THR A 214 -8.33 16.56 10.09
N GLU A 215 -8.39 15.38 10.68
CA GLU A 215 -7.43 14.29 10.51
C GLU A 215 -7.39 13.82 9.05
N ILE A 216 -8.56 13.70 8.40
CA ILE A 216 -8.65 13.36 6.97
C ILE A 216 -8.05 14.48 6.11
N LYS A 217 -8.37 15.75 6.37
CA LYS A 217 -7.78 16.89 5.64
C LYS A 217 -6.26 16.90 5.73
N SER A 218 -5.72 16.73 6.94
CA SER A 218 -4.26 16.70 7.15
C SER A 218 -3.62 15.57 6.36
N SER A 219 -4.13 14.33 6.50
CA SER A 219 -3.57 13.18 5.79
C SER A 219 -3.69 13.30 4.27
N VAL A 220 -4.77 13.89 3.74
CA VAL A 220 -4.92 14.16 2.31
C VAL A 220 -3.87 15.16 1.81
N LEU A 221 -3.65 16.27 2.53
CA LEU A 221 -2.65 17.28 2.19
C LEU A 221 -1.22 16.74 2.26
N GLU A 222 -0.91 15.92 3.27
CA GLU A 222 0.39 15.25 3.39
C GLU A 222 0.62 14.27 2.25
N THR A 223 -0.41 13.49 1.88
CA THR A 223 -0.34 12.57 0.73
C THR A 223 -0.09 13.34 -0.56
N LEU A 224 -0.84 14.42 -0.79
CA LEU A 224 -0.68 15.29 -1.96
C LEU A 224 0.75 15.86 -2.03
N THR A 225 1.29 16.32 -0.89
CA THR A 225 2.65 16.87 -0.81
C THR A 225 3.70 15.81 -1.13
N ALA A 226 3.54 14.57 -0.65
CA ALA A 226 4.44 13.45 -0.97
C ALA A 226 4.41 13.10 -2.47
N LEU A 227 3.21 13.09 -3.08
CA LEU A 227 3.04 12.82 -4.50
C LEU A 227 3.62 13.94 -5.39
N GLU A 228 3.44 15.21 -5.00
CA GLU A 228 4.05 16.37 -5.68
C GLU A 228 5.58 16.31 -5.61
N TYR A 229 6.14 15.99 -4.43
CA TYR A 229 7.59 15.82 -4.26
C TYR A 229 8.13 14.69 -5.15
N MET A 230 7.44 13.54 -5.21
CA MET A 230 7.83 12.44 -6.09
C MET A 230 7.75 12.84 -7.56
N ARG A 231 6.67 13.52 -7.98
CA ARG A 231 6.50 13.97 -9.36
C ARG A 231 7.60 14.95 -9.80
N ALA A 232 8.08 15.80 -8.91
CA ALA A 232 9.13 16.76 -9.23
C ALA A 232 10.52 16.12 -9.37
N ARG A 233 10.73 14.91 -8.82
CA ARG A 233 12.08 14.34 -8.61
C ARG A 233 12.29 12.94 -9.19
N SER A 234 11.23 12.19 -9.48
CA SER A 234 11.31 10.86 -10.06
C SER A 234 10.79 10.84 -11.49
N VAL A 235 11.41 9.99 -12.31
CA VAL A 235 10.91 9.64 -13.64
C VAL A 235 9.85 8.53 -13.58
N VAL A 236 9.75 7.85 -12.43
CA VAL A 236 8.74 6.82 -12.17
C VAL A 236 7.39 7.49 -11.90
N ASN A 237 6.34 6.83 -12.34
CA ASN A 237 4.98 7.30 -12.14
C ASN A 237 4.64 7.34 -10.65
N ILE A 238 3.79 8.30 -10.27
CA ILE A 238 3.25 8.33 -8.92
C ILE A 238 2.40 7.07 -8.67
N PRO A 239 2.37 6.53 -7.44
CA PRO A 239 1.57 5.35 -7.15
C PRO A 239 0.07 5.70 -7.25
N SER A 240 -0.68 4.90 -8.01
CA SER A 240 -2.08 5.20 -8.33
C SER A 240 -2.97 5.11 -7.09
N TRP A 241 -2.70 4.14 -6.21
CA TRP A 241 -3.53 3.90 -5.02
C TRP A 241 -3.52 5.08 -4.03
N PRO A 242 -2.36 5.59 -3.55
CA PRO A 242 -2.34 6.77 -2.67
C PRO A 242 -2.93 8.02 -3.34
N TYR A 243 -2.61 8.24 -4.63
CA TYR A 243 -3.18 9.34 -5.42
C TYR A 243 -4.71 9.29 -5.42
N PHE A 244 -5.27 8.12 -5.65
CA PHE A 244 -6.70 7.95 -5.79
C PHE A 244 -7.43 8.03 -4.43
N VAL A 245 -6.92 7.37 -3.39
CA VAL A 245 -7.52 7.39 -2.04
C VAL A 245 -7.55 8.81 -1.48
N ALA A 246 -6.44 9.54 -1.55
CA ALA A 246 -6.38 10.92 -1.09
C ALA A 246 -7.22 11.86 -1.99
N GLY A 247 -7.11 11.71 -3.31
CA GLY A 247 -7.87 12.52 -4.26
C GLY A 247 -9.38 12.41 -4.08
N CYS A 248 -9.88 11.23 -3.71
CA CYS A 248 -11.31 11.04 -3.46
C CYS A 248 -11.83 11.90 -2.29
N LEU A 249 -10.98 12.27 -1.35
CA LEU A 249 -11.32 13.05 -0.14
C LEU A 249 -10.77 14.48 -0.17
N ALA A 250 -10.15 14.88 -1.27
CA ALA A 250 -9.62 16.22 -1.49
C ALA A 250 -10.71 17.29 -1.35
N GLN A 251 -10.35 18.45 -0.83
CA GLN A 251 -11.19 19.65 -0.81
C GLN A 251 -11.16 20.35 -2.16
N GLU A 252 -12.14 21.21 -2.44
CA GLU A 252 -12.22 21.94 -3.71
C GLU A 252 -10.97 22.79 -3.99
N THR A 253 -10.37 23.34 -2.93
CA THR A 253 -9.11 24.10 -2.98
C THR A 253 -7.92 23.27 -3.47
N GLU A 254 -8.00 21.95 -3.35
CA GLU A 254 -6.91 21.01 -3.67
C GLU A 254 -7.07 20.38 -5.06
N TYR A 255 -8.27 20.45 -5.68
CA TYR A 255 -8.52 19.84 -7.00
C TYR A 255 -7.50 20.26 -8.07
N PRO A 256 -7.10 21.55 -8.20
CA PRO A 256 -6.11 21.94 -9.21
C PRO A 256 -4.75 21.25 -9.01
N ARG A 257 -4.35 21.00 -7.76
CA ARG A 257 -3.10 20.33 -7.42
C ARG A 257 -3.14 18.86 -7.79
N PHE A 258 -4.25 18.16 -7.50
CA PHE A 258 -4.45 16.78 -7.94
C PHE A 258 -4.47 16.65 -9.48
N ARG A 259 -5.13 17.58 -10.19
CA ARG A 259 -5.10 17.62 -11.67
C ARG A 259 -3.68 17.78 -12.22
N ALA A 260 -2.87 18.64 -11.59
CA ALA A 260 -1.49 18.88 -12.00
C ALA A 260 -0.58 17.65 -11.85
N LEU A 261 -0.97 16.67 -11.02
CA LEU A 261 -0.30 15.38 -10.93
C LEU A 261 -0.57 14.47 -12.15
N VAL A 262 -1.40 14.84 -13.12
CA VAL A 262 -1.51 14.12 -14.39
C VAL A 262 -0.72 14.89 -15.44
N THR A 263 0.39 14.33 -15.93
CA THR A 263 1.15 14.98 -16.99
C THR A 263 0.37 14.91 -18.30
N PRO A 264 0.38 15.98 -19.11
CA PRO A 264 -0.18 15.95 -20.45
C PRO A 264 0.45 14.82 -21.27
N PHE A 265 -0.34 14.19 -22.13
CA PHE A 265 0.17 13.22 -23.08
C PHE A 265 1.22 13.87 -23.99
N VAL A 266 2.42 13.29 -24.01
CA VAL A 266 3.48 13.70 -24.94
C VAL A 266 3.59 12.62 -26.01
N PRO A 267 3.40 12.94 -27.31
CA PRO A 267 3.57 11.98 -28.39
C PRO A 267 4.92 11.25 -28.29
N GLY A 268 4.90 9.92 -28.36
CA GLY A 268 6.09 9.07 -28.23
C GLY A 268 6.44 8.62 -26.80
N LYS A 269 5.71 9.08 -25.78
CA LYS A 269 5.79 8.52 -24.41
C LYS A 269 4.60 7.62 -24.12
N VAL A 270 4.83 6.55 -23.36
CA VAL A 270 3.75 5.68 -22.87
C VAL A 270 2.86 6.52 -21.94
N PRO A 271 1.55 6.66 -22.23
CA PRO A 271 0.66 7.49 -21.42
C PRO A 271 0.51 6.95 -19.99
N LEU A 272 0.26 7.86 -19.05
CA LEU A 272 -0.08 7.54 -17.65
C LEU A 272 -1.53 7.04 -17.53
N VAL A 273 -1.87 5.99 -18.26
CA VAL A 273 -3.27 5.55 -18.45
C VAL A 273 -3.99 5.35 -17.11
N MET A 274 -3.32 4.75 -16.11
CA MET A 274 -3.93 4.54 -14.78
C MET A 274 -4.19 5.85 -14.03
N THR A 275 -3.23 6.78 -14.03
CA THR A 275 -3.39 8.07 -13.35
C THR A 275 -4.44 8.94 -14.05
N MET A 276 -4.50 8.88 -15.38
CA MET A 276 -5.54 9.55 -16.17
C MET A 276 -6.92 9.00 -15.84
N TRP A 277 -7.12 7.68 -15.88
CA TRP A 277 -8.40 7.06 -15.50
C TRP A 277 -8.77 7.34 -14.05
N SER A 278 -7.78 7.32 -13.15
CA SER A 278 -7.98 7.70 -11.75
C SER A 278 -8.51 9.13 -11.65
N LEU A 279 -7.92 10.09 -12.36
CA LEU A 279 -8.41 11.48 -12.37
C LEU A 279 -9.85 11.59 -12.88
N GLU A 280 -10.21 10.86 -13.95
CA GLU A 280 -11.60 10.89 -14.42
C GLU A 280 -12.60 10.40 -13.37
N VAL A 281 -12.22 9.38 -12.59
CA VAL A 281 -13.05 8.90 -11.48
C VAL A 281 -13.06 9.92 -10.33
N LEU A 282 -11.92 10.57 -10.03
CA LEU A 282 -11.85 11.63 -9.02
C LEU A 282 -12.79 12.81 -9.36
N GLU A 283 -12.78 13.28 -10.60
CA GLU A 283 -13.66 14.35 -11.06
C GLU A 283 -15.14 13.99 -10.86
N GLU A 284 -15.49 12.72 -11.09
CA GLU A 284 -16.84 12.24 -10.85
C GLU A 284 -17.16 12.16 -9.35
N CYS A 285 -16.23 11.68 -8.51
CA CYS A 285 -16.37 11.75 -7.05
C CYS A 285 -16.65 13.18 -6.58
N TRP A 286 -15.91 14.15 -7.09
CA TRP A 286 -16.02 15.56 -6.74
C TRP A 286 -17.37 16.15 -7.15
N LYS A 287 -17.85 15.85 -8.36
CA LYS A 287 -19.17 16.27 -8.85
C LYS A 287 -20.30 15.67 -8.02
N VAL A 288 -20.26 14.36 -7.75
CA VAL A 288 -21.28 13.68 -6.95
C VAL A 288 -21.31 14.29 -5.55
N ARG A 289 -20.16 14.50 -4.93
CA ARG A 289 -20.08 15.12 -3.59
C ARG A 289 -20.65 16.54 -3.56
N ALA A 290 -20.35 17.37 -4.57
CA ALA A 290 -20.89 18.74 -4.64
C ALA A 290 -22.44 18.78 -4.71
N SER A 291 -23.07 17.69 -5.14
CA SER A 291 -24.53 17.55 -5.18
C SER A 291 -25.14 16.92 -3.92
N GLN A 292 -24.33 16.47 -2.96
CA GLN A 292 -24.78 15.83 -1.72
C GLN A 292 -24.84 16.84 -0.55
N PRO A 293 -25.77 16.68 0.40
CA PRO A 293 -25.77 17.45 1.64
C PRO A 293 -24.49 17.20 2.44
N GLU A 294 -23.94 18.24 3.09
CA GLU A 294 -22.68 18.14 3.87
C GLU A 294 -22.73 17.13 5.03
N GLU A 295 -23.92 16.87 5.57
CA GLU A 295 -24.16 15.96 6.70
C GLU A 295 -24.16 14.48 6.29
N GLN A 296 -24.15 14.18 4.99
CA GLN A 296 -24.20 12.83 4.48
C GLN A 296 -22.79 12.31 4.17
N GLU A 297 -22.52 11.06 4.54
CA GLU A 297 -21.28 10.39 4.19
C GLU A 297 -21.07 10.44 2.68
N THR A 298 -19.90 10.97 2.28
CA THR A 298 -19.62 11.17 0.85
C THR A 298 -19.52 9.84 0.14
N CYS A 299 -19.84 9.85 -1.16
CA CYS A 299 -19.73 8.67 -2.01
C CYS A 299 -18.36 7.99 -1.83
N SER A 300 -18.36 6.78 -1.25
CA SER A 300 -17.14 5.96 -1.17
C SER A 300 -16.55 5.80 -2.57
N TRP A 301 -15.22 5.78 -2.67
CA TRP A 301 -14.53 5.62 -3.94
C TRP A 301 -14.94 4.34 -4.71
N VAL A 302 -15.40 3.30 -4.00
CA VAL A 302 -15.97 2.09 -4.60
C VAL A 302 -17.30 2.38 -5.29
N THR A 303 -18.14 3.21 -4.68
CA THR A 303 -19.43 3.62 -5.23
C THR A 303 -19.23 4.52 -6.45
N ALA A 304 -18.25 5.43 -6.41
CA ALA A 304 -17.91 6.26 -7.57
C ALA A 304 -17.42 5.42 -8.77
N MET A 305 -16.56 4.42 -8.52
CA MET A 305 -16.14 3.46 -9.57
C MET A 305 -17.34 2.69 -10.17
N LYS A 306 -18.26 2.21 -9.31
CA LYS A 306 -19.47 1.50 -9.74
C LYS A 306 -20.40 2.39 -10.59
N ASN A 307 -20.56 3.66 -10.24
CA ASN A 307 -21.42 4.59 -10.98
C ASN A 307 -20.92 4.83 -12.41
N ARG A 308 -19.62 4.69 -12.66
CA ARG A 308 -19.03 4.76 -14.01
C ARG A 308 -19.01 3.41 -14.75
N GLY A 309 -19.50 2.33 -14.13
CA GLY A 309 -19.42 0.97 -14.70
C GLY A 309 -18.00 0.40 -14.74
N THR A 310 -17.08 0.96 -13.96
CA THR A 310 -15.65 0.64 -14.01
C THR A 310 -15.19 -0.04 -12.71
N ARG A 311 -14.29 -1.02 -12.81
CA ARG A 311 -13.54 -1.57 -11.67
C ARG A 311 -12.06 -1.55 -12.02
N TYR A 312 -11.38 -0.48 -11.63
CA TYR A 312 -9.94 -0.36 -11.86
C TYR A 312 -9.17 -0.86 -10.66
N LEU A 313 -8.22 -1.75 -10.91
CA LEU A 313 -7.23 -2.11 -9.91
C LEU A 313 -6.21 -0.98 -9.84
N LEU A 314 -6.16 -0.30 -8.69
CA LEU A 314 -5.21 0.78 -8.44
C LEU A 314 -3.85 0.17 -8.11
N LEU A 315 -3.01 0.00 -9.14
CA LEU A 315 -1.64 -0.51 -9.01
C LEU A 315 -0.61 0.62 -8.93
#